data_AF-A0A933QNP4-F1
#
_entry.id   AF-A0A933QNP4-F1
#
_cell.length_a   1.000
_cell.length_b   1.000
_cell.length_c   1.000
_cell.angle_alpha   90.00
_cell.angle_beta   90.00
_cell.angle_gamma   90.00
#
_symmetry.space_group_name_H-M   'P 1'
#
loop_
_entity.id
_entity.type
_entity.pdbx_description
1 polymer ?
#
loop_
_entity_poly.entity_id
_entity_poly.type
_entity_poly.pdbx_seq_one_letter_code
_entity_poly.pdbx_strand_id
1 'polypeptide(L)'
;MEKNDVLTAAQRRSQLLLIGAMLFVGGFFAYHQLSNTGFFTFKFGPLEMLALYGPIAVSLAAPIIRALSGHRNPASLFDTATRLLLAIGSLELVLVFPLDFAHIADVLPGAIRFILSWMTNDFGRLVLLLQVILGCVTAVAAIFKYLSTPRGRHNNLSLP
;
A
#
# COMPACT_ATOMS: atom_id res chain seq x y z
N MET A 1 29.01 -0.54 -14.43
CA MET A 1 27.55 -0.56 -14.70
C MET A 1 27.05 -1.98 -14.42
N GLU A 2 26.33 -2.20 -13.31
CA GLU A 2 25.94 -3.55 -12.89
C GLU A 2 24.78 -4.05 -13.77
N LYS A 3 24.93 -5.24 -14.37
CA LYS A 3 24.02 -5.87 -15.34
C LYS A 3 22.59 -6.14 -14.80
N ASN A 4 22.33 -5.84 -13.53
CA ASN A 4 21.09 -6.17 -12.80
C ASN A 4 20.16 -4.98 -12.53
N ASP A 5 20.53 -3.75 -12.92
CA ASP A 5 19.73 -2.55 -12.60
C ASP A 5 18.61 -2.28 -13.61
N VAL A 6 18.69 -2.87 -14.80
CA VAL A 6 17.66 -2.76 -15.85
C VAL A 6 16.54 -3.77 -15.60
N LEU A 7 15.30 -3.29 -15.56
CA LEU A 7 14.12 -4.13 -15.36
C LEU A 7 13.92 -5.11 -16.53
N THR A 8 13.78 -6.40 -16.21
CA THR A 8 13.37 -7.42 -17.19
C THR A 8 11.94 -7.16 -17.69
N ALA A 9 11.59 -7.62 -18.90
CA ALA A 9 10.24 -7.48 -19.45
C ALA A 9 9.13 -7.99 -18.50
N ALA A 10 9.37 -9.10 -17.80
CA ALA A 10 8.46 -9.62 -16.79
C ALA A 10 8.29 -8.66 -15.58
N GLN A 11 9.36 -8.01 -15.16
CA GLN A 11 9.34 -7.04 -14.05
C GLN A 11 8.66 -5.73 -14.44
N ARG A 12 8.78 -5.31 -15.71
CA ARG A 12 8.00 -4.16 -16.22
C ARG A 12 6.50 -4.45 -16.21
N ARG A 13 6.10 -5.66 -16.65
CA ARG A 13 4.69 -6.09 -16.58
C ARG A 13 4.16 -6.11 -15.15
N SER A 14 4.96 -6.57 -14.19
CA SER A 14 4.55 -6.53 -12.79
C SER A 14 4.38 -5.12 -12.23
N GLN A 15 5.18 -4.13 -12.67
CA GLN A 15 4.95 -2.73 -12.28
C GLN A 15 3.62 -2.19 -12.83
N LEU A 16 3.31 -2.49 -14.09
CA LEU A 16 2.04 -2.08 -14.69
C LEU A 16 0.84 -2.74 -13.99
N LEU A 17 0.95 -4.02 -13.64
CA LEU A 17 -0.07 -4.72 -12.86
C LEU A 17 -0.26 -4.08 -11.48
N LEU A 18 0.83 -3.69 -10.80
CA LEU A 18 0.75 -3.00 -9.51
C LEU A 18 0.05 -1.65 -9.62
N ILE A 19 0.37 -0.85 -10.64
CA ILE A 19 -0.31 0.43 -10.90
C ILE A 19 -1.80 0.19 -11.11
N GLY A 20 -2.16 -0.75 -11.99
CA GLY A 20 -3.57 -1.09 -12.26
C GLY A 20 -4.31 -1.56 -11.00
N ALA A 21 -3.68 -2.42 -10.20
CA ALA A 21 -4.26 -2.91 -8.95
C ALA A 21 -4.48 -1.77 -7.93
N MET A 22 -3.52 -0.86 -7.77
CA MET A 22 -3.65 0.26 -6.82
C MET A 22 -4.69 1.29 -7.27
N LEU A 23 -4.77 1.56 -8.58
CA LEU A 23 -5.84 2.40 -9.14
C LEU A 23 -7.21 1.74 -8.98
N PHE A 24 -7.31 0.43 -9.16
CA PHE A 24 -8.54 -0.31 -8.93
C PHE A 24 -8.98 -0.23 -7.47
N VAL A 25 -8.06 -0.46 -6.51
CA VAL A 25 -8.34 -0.36 -5.08
C VAL A 25 -8.74 1.06 -4.69
N GLY A 26 -7.99 2.08 -5.14
CA GLY A 26 -8.32 3.48 -4.87
C GLY A 26 -9.65 3.90 -5.48
N GLY A 27 -9.93 3.46 -6.71
CA GLY A 27 -11.20 3.71 -7.41
C GLY A 27 -12.38 3.02 -6.74
N PHE A 28 -12.20 1.80 -6.23
CA PHE A 28 -13.23 1.07 -5.48
C PHE A 28 -13.66 1.84 -4.22
N PHE A 29 -12.70 2.29 -3.42
CA PHE A 29 -12.99 3.10 -2.24
C PHE A 29 -13.58 4.47 -2.61
N ALA A 30 -13.04 5.14 -3.62
CA ALA A 30 -13.59 6.41 -4.08
C ALA A 30 -15.05 6.26 -4.55
N TYR A 31 -15.38 5.16 -5.24
CA TYR A 31 -16.74 4.88 -5.68
C TYR A 31 -17.70 4.64 -4.50
N HIS A 32 -17.28 3.91 -3.46
CA HIS A 32 -18.04 3.77 -2.22
C HIS A 32 -18.32 5.13 -1.56
N GLN A 33 -17.32 6.02 -1.54
CA GLN A 33 -17.43 7.34 -0.93
C GLN A 33 -18.36 8.27 -1.73
N LEU A 34 -18.26 8.26 -3.06
CA LEU A 34 -19.12 9.07 -3.95
C LEU A 34 -20.55 8.56 -4.01
N SER A 35 -20.75 7.25 -3.91
CA SER A 35 -22.06 6.61 -4.01
C SER A 35 -22.81 6.51 -2.67
N ASN A 36 -22.19 6.97 -1.56
CA ASN A 36 -22.78 6.94 -0.21
C ASN A 36 -23.39 5.59 0.18
N THR A 37 -22.70 4.49 -0.10
CA THR A 37 -23.25 3.14 0.14
C THR A 37 -23.35 2.75 1.62
N GLY A 38 -22.90 3.62 2.54
CA GLY A 38 -22.80 3.32 3.97
C GLY A 38 -21.47 2.69 4.39
N PHE A 39 -20.58 2.36 3.45
CA PHE A 39 -19.25 1.80 3.77
C PHE A 39 -18.38 2.76 4.59
N PHE A 40 -18.45 4.06 4.31
CA PHE A 40 -17.79 5.08 5.13
C PHE A 40 -18.79 5.62 6.16
N THR A 41 -18.48 5.44 7.44
CA THR A 41 -19.32 5.94 8.53
C THR A 41 -19.10 7.44 8.74
N PHE A 42 -19.93 8.06 9.59
CA PHE A 42 -19.78 9.47 9.97
C PHE A 42 -18.44 9.80 10.68
N LYS A 43 -17.71 8.78 11.15
CA LYS A 43 -16.37 8.95 11.74
C LYS A 43 -15.26 9.07 10.69
N PHE A 44 -15.58 8.87 9.42
CA PHE A 44 -14.61 9.00 8.33
C PHE A 44 -14.40 10.49 8.00
N GLY A 45 -13.47 11.11 8.71
CA GLY A 45 -13.09 12.51 8.54
C GLY A 45 -11.87 12.70 7.63
N PRO A 46 -11.31 13.91 7.62
CA PRO A 46 -10.15 14.25 6.79
C PRO A 46 -8.89 13.43 7.12
N LEU A 47 -8.72 13.07 8.39
CA LEU A 47 -7.53 12.34 8.85
C LEU A 47 -7.61 10.88 8.42
N GLU A 48 -8.77 10.25 8.55
CA GLU A 48 -9.06 8.89 8.09
C GLU A 48 -8.99 8.81 6.56
N MET A 49 -9.43 9.87 5.87
CA MET A 49 -9.27 10.01 4.43
C MET A 49 -7.78 10.04 4.03
N LEU A 50 -6.96 10.82 4.73
CA LEU A 50 -5.51 10.83 4.50
C LEU A 50 -4.87 9.48 4.84
N ALA A 51 -5.33 8.82 5.91
CA ALA A 51 -4.86 7.51 6.34
C ALA A 51 -5.16 6.40 5.31
N LEU A 52 -6.29 6.47 4.61
CA LEU A 52 -6.66 5.51 3.57
C LEU A 52 -6.04 5.86 2.21
N TYR A 53 -6.27 7.08 1.72
CA TYR A 53 -5.87 7.47 0.36
C TYR A 53 -4.40 7.86 0.24
N GLY A 54 -3.78 8.36 1.32
CA GLY A 54 -2.37 8.75 1.33
C GLY A 54 -1.43 7.60 0.95
N PRO A 55 -1.49 6.44 1.64
CA PRO A 55 -0.69 5.28 1.28
C PRO A 55 -0.96 4.79 -0.15
N ILE A 56 -2.22 4.79 -0.60
CA ILE A 56 -2.59 4.39 -1.96
C ILE A 56 -1.92 5.32 -2.98
N ALA A 57 -2.02 6.64 -2.80
CA ALA A 57 -1.43 7.63 -3.69
C ALA A 57 0.11 7.52 -3.74
N VAL A 58 0.77 7.41 -2.58
CA VAL A 58 2.24 7.30 -2.52
C VAL A 58 2.73 5.95 -3.07
N SER A 59 1.95 4.88 -2.91
CA SER A 59 2.28 3.55 -3.44
C SER A 59 2.38 3.51 -4.97
N LEU A 60 1.73 4.45 -5.67
CA LEU A 60 1.79 4.56 -7.12
C LEU A 60 3.10 5.19 -7.60
N ALA A 61 3.76 6.02 -6.79
CA ALA A 61 4.95 6.76 -7.21
C ALA A 61 6.10 5.81 -7.58
N ALA A 62 6.39 4.81 -6.76
CA ALA A 62 7.47 3.86 -6.99
C ALA A 62 7.33 3.06 -8.32
N PRO A 63 6.20 2.39 -8.60
CA PRO A 63 6.03 1.64 -9.85
C PRO A 63 5.94 2.56 -11.07
N ILE A 64 5.40 3.78 -10.95
CA ILE A 64 5.41 4.77 -12.04
C ILE A 64 6.84 5.16 -12.39
N ILE A 65 7.65 5.54 -11.39
CA ILE A 65 9.06 5.90 -11.60
C ILE A 65 9.83 4.74 -12.23
N ARG A 66 9.59 3.50 -11.77
CA ARG A 66 10.22 2.29 -12.35
C ARG A 66 9.77 2.03 -13.78
N ALA A 67 8.49 2.23 -14.08
CA ALA A 67 7.93 2.04 -15.42
C ALA A 67 8.51 3.07 -16.42
N LEU A 68 8.65 4.32 -16.00
CA LEU A 68 9.20 5.41 -16.83
C LEU A 68 10.72 5.30 -16.97
N SER A 69 11.44 5.14 -15.86
CA SER A 69 12.91 5.15 -15.85
C SER A 69 13.52 3.83 -16.31
N GLY A 70 12.78 2.71 -16.24
CA GLY A 70 13.28 1.38 -16.63
C GLY A 70 14.33 0.77 -15.68
N HIS A 71 14.68 1.49 -14.60
CA HIS A 71 15.69 1.12 -13.61
C HIS A 71 15.06 0.86 -12.24
N ARG A 72 15.67 -0.03 -11.44
CA ARG A 72 15.14 -0.42 -10.12
C ARG A 72 15.42 0.60 -9.02
N ASN A 73 16.59 1.22 -9.06
CA ASN A 73 17.17 1.93 -7.92
C ASN A 73 16.47 3.25 -7.47
N PRO A 74 15.92 4.12 -8.35
CA PRO A 74 15.47 5.45 -7.91
C PRO A 74 14.18 5.45 -7.07
N ALA A 75 13.42 4.36 -7.06
CA ALA A 75 12.11 4.27 -6.40
C ALA A 75 12.16 3.79 -4.93
N SER A 76 13.35 3.49 -4.38
CA SER A 76 13.51 2.93 -3.04
C SER A 76 12.95 3.82 -1.91
N LEU A 77 13.01 5.15 -2.07
CA LEU A 77 12.51 6.08 -1.06
C LEU A 77 10.99 6.03 -0.96
N PHE A 78 10.31 5.96 -2.10
CA PHE A 78 8.85 5.87 -2.16
C PHE A 78 8.33 4.55 -1.63
N ASP A 79 9.04 3.44 -1.83
CA ASP A 79 8.68 2.15 -1.22
C ASP A 79 8.73 2.22 0.31
N THR A 80 9.76 2.84 0.88
CA THR A 80 9.88 3.00 2.35
C THR A 80 8.81 3.95 2.89
N ALA A 81 8.60 5.09 2.21
CA ALA A 81 7.56 6.04 2.59
C ALA A 81 6.16 5.40 2.55
N THR A 82 5.86 4.63 1.50
CA THR A 82 4.59 3.89 1.37
C THR A 82 4.38 2.95 2.54
N ARG A 83 5.40 2.18 2.93
CA ARG A 83 5.29 1.23 4.06
C ARG A 83 5.02 1.94 5.39
N LEU A 84 5.70 3.06 5.64
CA LEU A 84 5.49 3.85 6.86
C LEU A 84 4.11 4.49 6.89
N LEU A 85 3.70 5.13 5.79
CA LEU A 85 2.37 5.71 5.63
C LEU A 85 1.28 4.65 5.79
N LEU A 86 1.46 3.48 5.19
CA LEU A 86 0.52 2.38 5.29
C LEU A 86 0.41 1.86 6.73
N ALA A 87 1.52 1.73 7.46
CA ALA A 87 1.50 1.30 8.85
C ALA A 87 0.78 2.32 9.76
N ILE A 88 1.12 3.60 9.62
CA ILE A 88 0.52 4.69 10.42
C ILE A 88 -0.95 4.86 10.06
N GLY A 89 -1.29 4.89 8.77
CA GLY A 89 -2.66 5.00 8.30
C GLY A 89 -3.52 3.82 8.71
N SER A 90 -2.98 2.60 8.64
CA SER A 90 -3.69 1.41 9.12
C SER A 90 -3.91 1.46 10.62
N LEU A 91 -2.94 1.93 11.40
CA LEU A 91 -3.10 2.08 12.85
C LEU A 91 -4.25 3.03 13.18
N GLU A 92 -4.30 4.17 12.50
CA GLU A 92 -5.39 5.14 12.67
C GLU A 92 -6.75 4.52 12.33
N LEU A 93 -6.85 3.83 11.19
CA LEU A 93 -8.07 3.16 10.76
C LEU A 93 -8.47 2.03 11.72
N VAL A 94 -7.53 1.36 12.40
CA VAL A 94 -7.86 0.39 13.47
C VAL A 94 -8.42 1.08 14.71
N LEU A 95 -7.85 2.23 15.10
CA LEU A 95 -8.24 2.96 16.31
C LEU A 95 -9.62 3.60 16.19
N VAL A 96 -9.89 4.31 15.08
CA VAL A 96 -11.18 4.99 14.85
C VAL A 96 -12.22 4.02 14.31
N PHE A 97 -11.78 3.05 13.51
CA PHE A 97 -12.59 2.09 12.75
C PHE A 97 -13.80 2.72 12.06
N PRO A 98 -13.57 3.60 11.07
CA PRO A 98 -14.63 4.36 10.40
C PRO A 98 -15.29 3.61 9.24
N LEU A 99 -15.01 2.32 9.05
CA LEU A 99 -15.43 1.52 7.89
C LEU A 99 -16.50 0.49 8.29
N ASP A 100 -17.56 0.38 7.50
CA ASP A 100 -18.60 -0.65 7.65
C ASP A 100 -18.53 -1.67 6.50
N PHE A 101 -17.91 -2.81 6.81
CA PHE A 101 -17.69 -3.91 5.87
C PHE A 101 -18.98 -4.63 5.47
N ALA A 102 -20.10 -4.43 6.17
CA ALA A 102 -21.38 -4.92 5.71
C ALA A 102 -21.76 -4.37 4.32
N HIS A 103 -21.29 -3.16 4.02
CA HIS A 103 -21.57 -2.45 2.76
C HIS A 103 -20.49 -2.63 1.70
N ILE A 104 -19.42 -3.38 1.95
CA ILE A 104 -18.29 -3.54 1.00
C ILE A 104 -18.74 -4.17 -0.33
N ALA A 105 -19.77 -5.00 -0.28
CA ALA A 105 -20.23 -5.75 -1.43
C ALA A 105 -21.29 -5.01 -2.26
N ASP A 106 -21.77 -3.86 -1.80
CA ASP A 106 -22.93 -3.17 -2.38
C ASP A 106 -22.65 -2.55 -3.75
N VAL A 107 -21.38 -2.28 -4.07
CA VAL A 107 -20.96 -1.73 -5.36
C VAL A 107 -20.68 -2.80 -6.42
N LEU A 108 -20.79 -4.08 -6.05
CA LEU A 108 -20.37 -5.21 -6.87
C LEU A 108 -21.57 -5.97 -7.47
N PRO A 109 -21.41 -6.58 -8.66
CA PRO A 109 -22.46 -7.38 -9.27
C PRO A 109 -22.80 -8.62 -8.42
N GLY A 110 -24.03 -9.11 -8.55
CA GLY A 110 -24.63 -10.08 -7.61
C GLY A 110 -23.80 -11.33 -7.31
N ALA A 111 -23.10 -11.89 -8.31
CA ALA A 111 -22.23 -13.06 -8.10
C ALA A 111 -21.07 -12.77 -7.14
N ILE A 112 -20.44 -11.60 -7.24
CA ILE A 112 -19.34 -11.19 -6.35
C ILE A 112 -19.91 -10.77 -4.99
N ARG A 113 -21.09 -10.14 -4.98
CA ARG A 113 -21.77 -9.76 -3.74
C ARG A 113 -22.04 -10.96 -2.84
N PHE A 114 -22.46 -12.09 -3.43
CA PHE A 114 -22.64 -13.35 -2.71
C PHE A 114 -21.32 -13.88 -2.12
N ILE A 115 -20.23 -13.82 -2.89
CA ILE A 115 -18.92 -14.28 -2.42
C ILE A 115 -18.41 -13.42 -1.26
N LEU A 116 -18.74 -12.13 -1.21
CA LEU A 116 -18.28 -11.21 -0.18
C LEU A 116 -19.29 -10.98 0.95
N SER A 117 -20.48 -11.59 0.91
CA SER A 117 -21.53 -11.33 1.90
C SER A 117 -21.19 -11.80 3.31
N TRP A 118 -20.17 -12.64 3.47
CA TRP A 118 -19.67 -13.09 4.76
C TRP A 118 -18.70 -12.09 5.41
N MET A 119 -18.28 -11.04 4.70
CA MET A 119 -17.35 -10.04 5.22
C MET A 119 -18.02 -9.20 6.30
N THR A 120 -17.55 -9.35 7.54
CA THR A 120 -18.03 -8.59 8.70
C THR A 120 -17.03 -7.50 9.10
N ASN A 121 -17.47 -6.61 9.99
CA ASN A 121 -16.60 -5.60 10.58
C ASN A 121 -15.41 -6.20 11.33
N ASP A 122 -15.57 -7.38 11.95
CA ASP A 122 -14.47 -8.08 12.61
C ASP A 122 -13.41 -8.56 11.61
N PHE A 123 -13.84 -9.02 10.43
CA PHE A 123 -12.92 -9.36 9.36
C PHE A 123 -12.12 -8.14 8.89
N GLY A 124 -12.81 -7.01 8.69
CA GLY A 124 -12.18 -5.74 8.34
C GLY A 124 -11.13 -5.28 9.36
N ARG A 125 -11.47 -5.35 10.66
CA ARG A 125 -10.52 -5.07 11.75
C ARG A 125 -9.31 -5.98 11.70
N LEU A 126 -9.53 -7.27 11.49
CA LEU A 126 -8.45 -8.26 11.40
C LEU A 126 -7.50 -7.94 10.25
N VAL A 127 -8.02 -7.59 9.07
CA VAL A 127 -7.19 -7.22 7.92
C VAL A 127 -6.33 -5.97 8.22
N LEU A 128 -6.93 -4.93 8.79
CA LEU A 128 -6.20 -3.71 9.15
C LEU A 128 -5.15 -3.99 10.25
N LEU A 129 -5.49 -4.80 11.25
CA LEU A 129 -4.56 -5.21 12.30
C LEU A 129 -3.38 -6.00 11.73
N LEU A 130 -3.64 -6.95 10.83
CA LEU A 130 -2.58 -7.69 10.13
C LEU A 130 -1.68 -6.74 9.33
N GLN A 131 -2.24 -5.71 8.71
CA GLN A 131 -1.47 -4.71 7.97
C GLN A 131 -0.56 -3.89 8.90
N VAL A 132 -1.04 -3.50 10.08
CA VAL A 132 -0.20 -2.86 11.12
C VAL A 132 0.93 -3.80 11.56
N ILE A 133 0.62 -5.06 11.86
CA ILE A 133 1.63 -6.05 12.30
C ILE A 133 2.70 -6.26 11.22
N LEU A 134 2.29 -6.43 9.96
CA LEU A 134 3.21 -6.55 8.83
C LEU A 134 4.08 -5.30 8.70
N GLY A 135 3.50 -4.10 8.84
CA GLY A 135 4.23 -2.84 8.88
C GLY A 135 5.34 -2.85 9.94
N CYS A 136 5.00 -3.20 11.18
CA CYS A 136 5.95 -3.31 12.28
C CYS A 136 7.07 -4.32 12.01
N VAL A 137 6.72 -5.53 11.55
CA VAL A 137 7.70 -6.58 11.24
C VAL A 137 8.66 -6.13 10.14
N THR A 138 8.15 -5.50 9.08
CA THR A 138 9.01 -5.00 7.99
C THR A 138 9.93 -3.86 8.43
N ALA A 139 9.47 -2.98 9.33
CA ALA A 139 10.30 -1.92 9.90
C ALA A 139 11.44 -2.51 10.75
N VAL A 140 11.14 -3.47 11.62
CA VAL A 140 12.14 -4.18 12.43
C VAL A 140 13.17 -4.88 11.56
N ALA A 141 12.72 -5.62 10.53
CA ALA A 141 13.62 -6.28 9.58
C ALA A 141 14.53 -5.28 8.84
N ALA A 142 14.03 -4.10 8.48
CA ALA A 142 14.82 -3.05 7.85
C ALA A 142 15.93 -2.51 8.78
N ILE A 143 15.62 -2.32 10.07
CA ILE A 143 16.60 -1.91 11.09
C ILE A 143 17.68 -2.97 11.26
N PHE A 144 17.30 -4.24 11.43
CA PHE A 144 18.28 -5.33 11.54
C PHE A 144 19.18 -5.40 10.32
N LYS A 145 18.63 -5.29 9.10
CA LYS A 145 19.42 -5.27 7.88
C LYS A 145 20.42 -4.11 7.84
N TYR A 146 20.00 -2.92 8.29
CA TYR A 146 20.88 -1.75 8.38
C TYR A 146 22.03 -1.99 9.36
N LEU A 147 21.74 -2.55 10.54
CA LEU A 147 22.75 -2.84 11.58
C LEU A 147 23.70 -3.98 11.19
N SER A 148 23.20 -5.02 10.50
CA SER A 148 24.00 -6.16 10.05
C SER A 148 24.83 -5.88 8.80
N THR A 149 24.64 -4.74 8.13
CA THR A 149 25.47 -4.35 6.98
C THR A 149 26.80 -3.79 7.50
N PRO A 150 27.95 -4.45 7.28
CA PRO A 150 29.22 -3.97 7.78
C PRO A 150 29.56 -2.61 7.15
N ARG A 151 29.92 -1.62 7.98
CA ARG A 151 30.28 -0.24 7.59
C ARG A 151 31.40 -0.13 6.54
N GLY A 152 32.13 -1.22 6.25
CA GLY A 152 33.25 -1.24 5.30
C GLY A 152 32.87 -1.20 3.80
N ARG A 153 31.59 -1.25 3.43
CA ARG A 153 31.16 -1.20 2.00
C ARG A 153 30.79 0.19 1.48
N HIS A 154 30.84 1.21 2.33
CA HIS A 154 30.57 2.60 1.94
C HIS A 154 31.81 3.39 1.48
N ASN A 155 33.04 2.90 1.72
CA ASN A 155 34.26 3.63 1.42
C ASN A 155 34.84 3.40 0.01
N ASN A 156 34.25 2.52 -0.82
CA ASN A 156 34.75 2.22 -2.18
C ASN A 156 33.97 2.91 -3.31
N LEU A 157 33.13 3.91 -3.00
CA LEU A 157 32.38 4.67 -4.01
C LEU A 157 32.73 6.17 -4.05
N SER A 158 33.84 6.56 -3.44
CA SER A 158 34.39 7.90 -3.59
C SER A 158 35.83 7.84 -4.09
N LEU A 159 35.98 8.33 -5.33
CA LEU A 159 37.19 8.77 -6.04
C LEU A 159 37.88 7.70 -6.92
N PRO A 160 38.42 8.11 -8.08
CA PRO A 160 37.79 8.83 -9.21
C PRO A 160 37.62 7.94 -10.45
#